data_AF-A0A4Z1FRL3-F1
#
_entry.id   AF-A0A4Z1FRL3-F1
#
_cell.length_a   1.000
_cell.length_b   1.000
_cell.length_c   1.000
_cell.angle_alpha   90.00
_cell.angle_beta   90.00
_cell.angle_gamma   90.00
#
_symmetry.space_group_name_H-M   'P 1'
#
loop_
_entity.id
_entity.type
_entity.pdbx_description
1 polymer ?
#
loop_
_entity_poly.entity_id
_entity_poly.type
_entity_poly.pdbx_seq_one_letter_code
_entity_poly.pdbx_strand_id
1 'polypeptide(L)'
;MVSILPLLPKFIFTVLEPISLVAAFIVAMISPEWFIQEQVVISRHLPISDNARAVALQLGMVYLLMAMVEIAILSGTQEAKVVRNYLFACWLGDIGHFVVTYRVLGWERVGNVTQWNSMTLGNIGVTVFLFLTRSAYLLGRFGPHKKGAAKLA
;
A
#
# COMPACT_ATOMS: atom_id res chain seq x y z
N MET A 1 -14.64 13.08 13.98
CA MET A 1 -13.61 14.01 13.47
C MET A 1 -13.72 14.06 11.94
N VAL A 2 -13.81 15.25 11.35
CA VAL A 2 -13.88 15.41 9.89
C VAL A 2 -12.45 15.35 9.36
N SER A 3 -12.08 14.29 8.63
CA SER A 3 -10.77 14.23 7.97
C SER A 3 -10.61 15.39 6.98
N ILE A 4 -9.41 15.98 6.95
CA ILE A 4 -9.04 17.09 6.06
C ILE A 4 -8.97 16.67 4.58
N LEU A 5 -8.94 15.35 4.31
CA LEU A 5 -8.90 14.79 2.97
C LEU A 5 -10.21 14.99 2.20
N PRO A 6 -10.15 15.28 0.88
CA PRO A 6 -11.31 15.19 0.01
C PRO A 6 -11.92 13.78 0.01
N LEU A 7 -13.20 13.65 -0.36
CA LEU A 7 -13.98 12.42 -0.16
C LEU A 7 -13.32 11.16 -0.75
N LEU A 8 -12.84 11.24 -2.00
CA LEU A 8 -12.24 10.09 -2.69
C LEU A 8 -10.88 9.69 -2.07
N PRO A 9 -9.89 10.59 -1.93
CA PRO A 9 -8.65 10.31 -1.18
C PRO A 9 -8.90 9.81 0.24
N LYS A 10 -9.91 10.36 0.94
CA LYS A 10 -10.28 9.90 2.26
C LYS A 10 -10.70 8.44 2.22
N PHE A 11 -11.64 8.07 1.35
CA PHE A 11 -12.10 6.69 1.25
C PHE A 11 -10.97 5.72 0.89
N ILE A 12 -10.11 6.10 -0.07
CA ILE A 12 -8.99 5.25 -0.50
C ILE A 12 -8.00 5.04 0.66
N PHE A 13 -7.47 6.12 1.23
CA PHE A 13 -6.38 6.05 2.21
C PHE A 13 -6.83 5.71 3.63
N THR A 14 -8.09 5.95 4.02
CA THR A 14 -8.55 5.62 5.38
C THR A 14 -9.36 4.33 5.47
N VAL A 15 -9.66 3.69 4.34
CA VAL A 15 -10.48 2.46 4.32
C VAL A 15 -9.85 1.41 3.43
N LEU A 16 -9.74 1.66 2.13
CA LEU A 16 -9.30 0.63 1.19
C LEU A 16 -7.85 0.21 1.44
N GLU A 17 -6.95 1.18 1.61
CA GLU A 17 -5.54 0.91 1.82
C GLU A 17 -5.26 0.19 3.15
N PRO A 18 -5.75 0.65 4.32
CA PRO A 18 -5.57 -0.08 5.57
C PRO A 18 -6.13 -1.50 5.53
N ILE A 19 -7.29 -1.72 4.89
CA ILE A 19 -7.86 -3.07 4.72
C ILE A 19 -6.93 -3.93 3.87
N SER A 20 -6.39 -3.39 2.77
CA SER A 20 -5.46 -4.13 1.91
C SER A 20 -4.17 -4.52 2.63
N LEU A 21 -3.63 -3.61 3.46
CA LEU A 21 -2.43 -3.86 4.28
C LEU A 21 -2.69 -4.92 5.35
N VAL A 22 -3.83 -4.86 6.04
CA VAL A 22 -4.23 -5.88 7.03
C VAL A 22 -4.45 -7.24 6.35
N ALA A 23 -5.07 -7.27 5.16
CA ALA A 23 -5.22 -8.51 4.40
C ALA A 23 -3.87 -9.10 4.01
N ALA A 24 -2.93 -8.28 3.54
CA ALA A 24 -1.56 -8.71 3.21
C ALA A 24 -0.82 -9.25 4.44
N PHE A 25 -0.95 -8.58 5.60
CA PHE A 25 -0.44 -9.08 6.89
C PHE A 25 -1.00 -10.47 7.22
N ILE A 26 -2.32 -10.63 7.20
CA ILE A 26 -2.98 -11.90 7.53
C ILE A 26 -2.47 -13.04 6.63
N VAL A 27 -2.40 -12.80 5.32
CA VAL A 27 -1.94 -13.81 4.35
C VAL A 27 -0.47 -14.17 4.58
N ALA A 28 0.40 -13.18 4.82
CA ALA A 28 1.82 -13.43 5.09
C ALA A 28 2.03 -14.22 6.40
N MET A 29 1.20 -14.00 7.41
CA MET A 29 1.32 -14.67 8.71
C MET A 29 0.72 -16.08 8.74
N ILE A 30 -0.41 -16.29 8.05
CA ILE A 30 -1.11 -17.59 8.06
C ILE A 30 -0.51 -18.55 7.03
N SER A 31 -0.07 -18.04 5.89
CA SER A 31 0.41 -18.85 4.76
C SER A 31 1.72 -18.31 4.18
N PRO A 32 2.81 -18.23 4.96
CA PRO A 32 4.06 -17.62 4.52
C PRO A 32 4.68 -18.32 3.30
N GLU A 33 4.53 -19.64 3.16
CA GLU A 33 5.09 -20.39 2.02
C GLU A 33 4.40 -20.02 0.72
N TRP A 34 3.06 -19.97 0.75
CA TRP A 34 2.26 -19.53 -0.38
C TRP A 34 2.56 -18.07 -0.71
N PHE A 35 2.63 -17.21 0.31
CA PHE A 35 2.93 -15.80 0.14
C PHE A 35 4.27 -15.57 -0.56
N ILE A 36 5.31 -16.33 -0.19
CA ILE A 36 6.64 -16.27 -0.82
C ILE A 36 6.58 -16.76 -2.26
N GLN A 37 5.93 -17.90 -2.52
CA GLN A 37 5.86 -18.48 -3.86
C GLN A 37 5.16 -17.51 -4.82
N GLU A 38 4.03 -16.96 -4.41
CA GLU A 38 3.20 -16.09 -5.26
C GLU A 38 3.82 -14.72 -5.57
N GLN A 39 4.97 -14.36 -4.97
CA GLN A 39 5.67 -13.13 -5.34
C GLN A 39 6.12 -13.10 -6.82
N VAL A 40 6.09 -14.25 -7.52
CA VAL A 40 6.38 -14.35 -8.95
C VAL A 40 5.25 -14.98 -9.75
N VAL A 41 5.09 -14.52 -10.99
CA VAL A 41 4.18 -15.12 -11.98
C VAL A 41 4.79 -16.45 -12.43
N ILE A 42 4.14 -17.57 -12.07
CA ILE A 42 4.60 -18.96 -12.27
C ILE A 42 5.65 -19.38 -11.22
N SER A 43 5.15 -19.72 -10.04
CA SER A 43 5.93 -20.28 -8.93
C SER A 43 6.34 -21.72 -9.24
N ARG A 44 7.64 -22.03 -9.19
CA ARG A 44 8.09 -23.42 -9.04
C ARG A 44 7.96 -23.75 -7.56
N HIS A 45 7.32 -24.86 -7.20
CA HIS A 45 7.23 -25.34 -5.82
C HIS A 45 8.60 -25.81 -5.33
N LEU A 46 9.48 -24.85 -5.05
CA LEU A 46 10.82 -25.07 -4.52
C LEU A 46 10.76 -25.05 -2.99
N PRO A 47 11.65 -25.82 -2.32
CA PRO A 47 11.82 -25.72 -0.88
C PRO A 47 12.15 -24.28 -0.46
N ILE A 48 11.42 -23.77 0.52
CA ILE A 48 11.58 -22.41 1.05
C ILE A 48 12.49 -22.47 2.27
N SER A 49 13.60 -21.72 2.22
CA SER A 49 14.52 -21.61 3.36
C SER A 49 13.89 -20.85 4.53
N ASP A 50 14.33 -21.15 5.74
CA ASP A 50 13.87 -20.43 6.95
C ASP A 50 14.23 -18.94 6.91
N ASN A 51 15.32 -18.58 6.22
CA ASN A 51 15.67 -17.18 5.98
C ASN A 51 14.59 -16.45 5.17
N ALA A 52 14.11 -17.07 4.07
CA ALA A 52 13.04 -16.49 3.26
C ALA A 52 11.72 -16.40 4.05
N ARG A 53 11.43 -17.42 4.87
CA ARG A 53 10.25 -17.44 5.76
C ARG A 53 10.30 -16.31 6.78
N ALA A 54 11.44 -16.12 7.45
CA ALA A 54 11.62 -15.04 8.42
C ALA A 54 11.41 -13.66 7.79
N VAL A 55 11.98 -13.41 6.59
CA VAL A 55 11.80 -12.15 5.86
C VAL A 55 10.33 -11.92 5.47
N ALA A 56 9.62 -12.95 5.03
CA ALA A 56 8.19 -12.83 4.69
C ALA A 56 7.32 -12.50 5.91
N LEU A 57 7.57 -13.15 7.05
CA LEU A 57 6.85 -12.86 8.29
C LEU A 57 7.15 -11.44 8.81
N GLN A 58 8.40 -11.00 8.72
CA GLN A 58 8.77 -9.62 9.04
C GLN A 58 8.07 -8.61 8.13
N LEU A 59 8.01 -8.90 6.82
CA LEU A 59 7.27 -8.07 5.86
C LEU A 59 5.77 -8.01 6.19
N GLY A 60 5.17 -9.14 6.60
CA GLY A 60 3.81 -9.18 7.13
C GLY A 60 3.61 -8.19 8.28
N MET A 61 4.51 -8.21 9.28
CA MET A 61 4.46 -7.27 10.40
C MET A 61 4.63 -5.80 9.97
N VAL A 62 5.45 -5.53 8.93
CA VAL A 62 5.57 -4.19 8.35
C VAL A 62 4.25 -3.74 7.72
N TYR A 63 3.49 -4.62 7.05
CA TYR A 63 2.17 -4.26 6.53
C TYR A 63 1.19 -3.86 7.64
N LEU A 64 1.15 -4.62 8.74
CA LEU A 64 0.31 -4.25 9.89
C LEU A 64 0.74 -2.90 10.50
N LEU A 65 2.05 -2.70 10.69
CA LEU A 65 2.59 -1.44 11.19
C LEU A 65 2.19 -0.27 10.28
N MET A 66 2.32 -0.43 8.97
CA MET A 66 1.93 0.60 7.99
C MET A 66 0.43 0.93 8.09
N ALA A 67 -0.45 -0.09 8.20
CA ALA A 67 -1.88 0.13 8.37
C ALA A 67 -2.19 0.91 9.66
N MET A 68 -1.53 0.57 10.77
CA MET A 68 -1.72 1.25 12.05
C MET A 68 -1.21 2.69 12.01
N VAL A 69 -0.04 2.94 11.41
CA VAL A 69 0.51 4.28 11.24
C VAL A 69 -0.39 5.12 10.33
N GLU A 70 -0.90 4.55 9.24
CA GLU A 70 -1.83 5.22 8.33
C GLU A 70 -3.09 5.67 9.07
N ILE A 71 -3.74 4.74 9.78
CA ILE A 71 -4.94 5.04 10.56
C ILE A 71 -4.61 6.12 11.61
N ALA A 72 -3.52 5.96 12.36
CA ALA A 72 -3.14 6.91 13.40
C ALA A 72 -2.91 8.32 12.85
N ILE A 73 -2.20 8.47 11.72
CA ILE A 73 -1.93 9.77 11.12
C ILE A 73 -3.20 10.36 10.49
N LEU A 74 -3.89 9.61 9.63
CA LEU A 74 -5.01 10.15 8.84
C LEU A 74 -6.30 10.36 9.67
N SER A 75 -6.43 9.69 10.81
CA SER A 75 -7.52 9.93 11.77
C SER A 75 -7.12 10.87 12.92
N GLY A 76 -5.84 10.94 13.27
CA GLY A 76 -5.34 11.63 14.46
C GLY A 76 -4.95 13.10 14.27
N THR A 77 -4.75 13.57 13.03
CA THR A 77 -4.36 14.97 12.77
C THR A 77 -5.34 15.72 11.87
N GLN A 78 -5.37 17.04 12.04
CA GLN A 78 -6.02 18.00 11.15
C GLN A 78 -4.99 18.90 10.45
N GLU A 79 -3.69 18.66 10.64
CA GLU A 79 -2.65 19.45 10.03
C GLU A 79 -2.39 18.97 8.59
N ALA A 80 -2.75 19.80 7.60
CA ALA A 80 -2.58 19.48 6.19
C ALA A 80 -1.12 19.17 5.82
N LYS A 81 -0.15 19.81 6.48
CA LYS A 81 1.29 19.58 6.26
C LYS A 81 1.69 18.16 6.67
N VAL A 82 1.22 17.67 7.81
CA VAL A 82 1.49 16.30 8.28
C VAL A 82 0.88 15.27 7.33
N VAL A 83 -0.39 15.44 6.95
CA VAL A 83 -1.06 14.54 5.99
C VAL A 83 -0.34 14.54 4.64
N ARG A 84 0.05 15.72 4.13
CA ARG A 84 0.78 15.83 2.86
C ARG A 84 2.14 15.17 2.92
N ASN A 85 2.90 15.36 4.01
CA ASN A 85 4.21 14.73 4.19
C ASN A 85 4.11 13.21 4.30
N TYR A 86 3.11 12.72 5.03
CA TYR A 86 2.82 11.30 5.13
C TYR A 86 2.51 10.69 3.76
N LEU A 87 1.58 11.28 3.00
CA LEU A 87 1.22 10.80 1.66
C LEU A 87 2.39 10.92 0.66
N PHE A 88 3.28 11.90 0.83
CA PHE A 88 4.51 11.99 0.04
C PHE A 88 5.49 10.86 0.38
N ALA A 89 5.64 10.50 1.65
CA ALA A 89 6.46 9.35 2.06
C ALA A 89 5.90 8.04 1.47
N CYS A 90 4.58 7.83 1.54
CA CYS A 90 3.96 6.65 0.92
C CYS A 90 4.10 6.67 -0.61
N TRP A 91 4.02 7.83 -1.26
CA TRP A 91 4.25 7.98 -2.71
C TRP A 91 5.67 7.55 -3.12
N LEU A 92 6.69 7.87 -2.31
CA LEU A 92 8.05 7.33 -2.51
C LEU A 92 8.09 5.81 -2.30
N GLY A 93 7.35 5.32 -1.30
CA GLY A 93 7.15 3.89 -1.06
C GLY A 93 6.59 3.17 -2.28
N ASP A 94 5.57 3.73 -2.94
CA ASP A 94 4.95 3.13 -4.14
C ASP A 94 5.97 2.99 -5.29
N ILE A 95 6.80 4.01 -5.50
CA ILE A 95 7.87 3.97 -6.51
C ILE A 95 8.88 2.87 -6.17
N GLY A 96 9.34 2.83 -4.91
CA GLY A 96 10.28 1.82 -4.44
C GLY A 96 9.73 0.40 -4.61
N HIS A 97 8.48 0.18 -4.20
CA HIS A 97 7.77 -1.08 -4.32
C HIS A 97 7.68 -1.54 -5.78
N PHE A 98 7.23 -0.68 -6.68
CA PHE A 98 7.15 -1.01 -8.10
C PHE A 98 8.53 -1.31 -8.70
N VAL A 99 9.57 -0.53 -8.34
CA VAL A 99 10.94 -0.74 -8.84
C VAL A 99 11.47 -2.11 -8.40
N VAL A 100 11.31 -2.50 -7.14
CA VAL A 100 11.81 -3.81 -6.68
C VAL A 100 11.04 -4.96 -7.32
N THR A 101 9.71 -4.83 -7.48
CA THR A 101 8.89 -5.82 -8.19
C THR A 101 9.31 -5.94 -9.66
N TYR A 102 9.52 -4.80 -10.34
CA TYR A 102 9.97 -4.76 -11.72
C TYR A 102 11.34 -5.42 -11.91
N ARG A 103 12.28 -5.20 -10.98
CA ARG A 103 13.61 -5.80 -11.02
C ARG A 103 13.57 -7.34 -10.98
N VAL A 104 12.59 -7.92 -10.29
CA VAL A 104 12.44 -9.37 -10.15
C VAL A 104 11.65 -9.98 -11.30
N LEU A 105 10.54 -9.34 -11.70
CA LEU A 105 9.64 -9.89 -12.71
C LEU A 105 10.05 -9.58 -14.15
N GLY A 106 10.74 -8.45 -14.37
CA GLY A 106 11.03 -7.91 -15.69
C GLY A 106 9.78 -7.35 -16.39
N TRP A 107 10.00 -6.57 -17.46
CA TRP A 107 8.92 -5.90 -18.19
C TRP A 107 7.92 -6.86 -18.82
N GLU A 108 8.37 -8.01 -19.31
CA GLU A 108 7.52 -9.01 -19.97
C GLU A 108 6.38 -9.48 -19.06
N ARG A 109 6.67 -9.73 -17.77
CA ARG A 109 5.67 -10.18 -16.79
C ARG A 109 4.90 -9.03 -16.19
N VAL A 110 5.55 -7.88 -15.98
CA VAL A 110 4.90 -6.66 -15.49
C VAL A 110 3.85 -6.18 -16.51
N GLY A 111 4.15 -6.15 -17.80
CA GLY A 111 3.21 -5.70 -18.83
C GLY A 111 2.10 -6.71 -19.15
N ASN A 112 2.26 -7.99 -18.80
CA ASN A 112 1.32 -9.04 -19.14
C ASN A 112 0.25 -9.24 -18.07
N VAL A 113 -0.70 -8.30 -18.01
CA VAL A 113 -1.79 -8.27 -17.02
C VAL A 113 -2.61 -9.57 -17.00
N THR A 114 -2.72 -10.26 -18.14
CA THR A 114 -3.49 -11.51 -18.24
C THR A 114 -2.90 -12.68 -17.47
N GLN A 115 -1.62 -12.60 -17.10
CA GLN A 115 -0.93 -13.64 -16.32
C GLN A 115 -0.72 -13.28 -14.86
N TRP A 116 -1.22 -12.12 -14.40
CA TRP A 116 -1.07 -11.74 -13.01
C TRP A 116 -1.87 -12.67 -12.09
N ASN A 117 -1.17 -13.26 -11.11
CA ASN A 117 -1.82 -13.85 -9.95
C ASN A 117 -2.27 -12.75 -8.98
N SER A 118 -2.96 -13.14 -7.91
CA SER A 118 -3.48 -12.21 -6.89
C SER A 118 -2.38 -11.36 -6.26
N MET A 119 -1.19 -11.94 -6.04
CA MET A 119 -0.06 -11.23 -5.45
C MET A 119 0.55 -10.21 -6.41
N THR A 120 0.67 -10.55 -7.69
CA THR A 120 1.15 -9.63 -8.74
C THR A 120 0.17 -8.49 -8.95
N LEU A 121 -1.14 -8.76 -8.89
CA LEU A 121 -2.17 -7.72 -8.91
C LEU A 121 -2.00 -6.75 -7.73
N GLY A 122 -1.71 -7.25 -6.52
CA GLY A 122 -1.39 -6.41 -5.37
C GLY A 122 -0.11 -5.60 -5.58
N ASN A 123 0.99 -6.28 -5.90
CA ASN A 123 2.31 -5.69 -6.02
C ASN A 123 2.45 -4.68 -7.17
N ILE A 124 1.65 -4.82 -8.22
CA ILE A 124 1.71 -3.93 -9.39
C ILE A 124 0.44 -3.11 -9.49
N GLY A 125 -0.72 -3.76 -9.64
CA GLY A 125 -1.99 -3.09 -9.89
C GLY A 125 -2.39 -2.14 -8.77
N VAL A 126 -2.43 -2.64 -7.52
CA VAL A 126 -2.78 -1.81 -6.36
C VAL A 126 -1.73 -0.73 -6.12
N THR A 127 -0.44 -1.06 -6.19
CA THR A 127 0.65 -0.08 -6.06
C THR A 127 0.56 1.06 -7.08
N VAL A 128 0.33 0.75 -8.36
CA VAL A 128 0.16 1.76 -9.42
C VAL A 128 -1.10 2.60 -9.18
N PHE A 129 -2.20 1.98 -8.76
CA PHE A 129 -3.43 2.70 -8.41
C PHE A 129 -3.23 3.69 -7.26
N LEU A 130 -2.54 3.28 -6.19
CA LEU A 130 -2.25 4.14 -5.04
C LEU A 130 -1.28 5.25 -5.44
N PHE A 131 -0.23 4.94 -6.20
CA PHE A 131 0.71 5.93 -6.75
C PHE A 131 0.01 7.02 -7.55
N LEU A 132 -0.88 6.65 -8.47
CA LEU A 132 -1.63 7.60 -9.29
C LEU A 132 -2.58 8.45 -8.44
N THR A 133 -3.26 7.83 -7.47
CA THR A 133 -4.13 8.54 -6.52
C THR A 133 -3.36 9.56 -5.70
N ARG A 134 -2.20 9.17 -5.15
CA ARG A 134 -1.32 10.07 -4.40
C ARG A 134 -0.73 11.18 -5.27
N SER A 135 -0.34 10.86 -6.50
CA SER A 135 0.13 11.85 -7.46
C SER A 135 -0.95 12.90 -7.73
N ALA A 136 -2.19 12.47 -7.99
CA ALA A 136 -3.32 13.37 -8.17
C ALA A 136 -3.59 14.24 -6.93
N TYR A 137 -3.47 13.67 -5.72
CA TYR A 137 -3.61 14.41 -4.47
C TYR A 137 -2.52 15.45 -4.27
N LEU A 138 -1.25 15.07 -4.43
CA LEU A 138 -0.10 15.95 -4.26
C LEU A 138 -0.07 17.09 -5.30
N LEU A 139 -0.61 16.84 -6.49
CA LEU A 139 -0.82 17.84 -7.54
C LEU A 139 -2.10 18.69 -7.34
N GLY A 140 -2.85 18.47 -6.26
CA GLY A 140 -4.04 19.27 -5.92
C GLY A 140 -5.28 19.00 -6.78
N ARG A 141 -5.36 17.85 -7.47
CA ARG A 141 -6.44 17.53 -8.42
C ARG A 141 -7.79 17.20 -7.77
N PHE A 142 -7.85 17.01 -6.45
CA PHE A 142 -9.08 16.67 -5.72
C PHE A 142 -9.78 17.89 -5.09
N GLY A 143 -9.34 19.11 -5.42
CA GLY A 143 -9.90 20.35 -4.87
C GLY A 143 -9.33 20.70 -3.48
N PRO A 144 -9.72 21.87 -2.93
CA PRO A 144 -9.22 22.34 -1.65
C PRO A 144 -9.67 21.41 -0.51
N HIS A 145 -8.81 21.25 0.49
CA HIS A 145 -9.15 20.55 1.72
C HIS A 145 -10.42 21.13 2.31
N LYS A 146 -11.34 20.26 2.78
CA LYS A 146 -12.53 20.76 3.48
C LYS A 146 -12.05 21.53 4.70
N LYS A 147 -12.46 22.81 4.81
CA LYS A 147 -12.27 23.58 6.04
C LYS A 147 -12.96 22.80 7.16
N GLY A 148 -12.17 22.18 8.03
CA GLY A 148 -12.69 21.57 9.24
C GLY A 148 -13.42 22.66 10.01
N ALA A 149 -14.72 22.47 10.26
CA ALA A 149 -15.46 23.27 11.21
C ALA A 149 -14.90 22.96 12.60
N ALA A 150 -13.78 23.59 12.95
CA ALA A 150 -13.26 23.60 14.30
C ALA A 150 -14.13 24.56 15.11
N LYS A 151 -15.23 24.04 15.66
CA LYS A 151 -15.82 24.58 16.88
C LYS A 151 -15.73 23.47 17.91
N LEU A 152 -14.70 23.53 18.74
CA LEU A 152 -14.69 22.90 20.05
C LEU A 152 -14.24 23.99 21.02
N ALA A 153 -15.24 24.43 21.80
CA ALA A 153 -15.08 25.11 23.07
C ALA A 153 -14.48 24.15 24.10
#